data_AF-A0A1Q7F0L2-F1
#
_entry.id   AF-A0A1Q7F0L2-F1
#
_cell.length_a   1.000
_cell.length_b   1.000
_cell.length_c   1.000
_cell.angle_alpha   90.00
_cell.angle_beta   90.00
_cell.angle_gamma   90.00
#
_symmetry.space_group_name_H-M   'P 1'
#
loop_
_entity.id
_entity.type
_entity.pdbx_description
1 polymer ?
#
loop_
_entity_poly.entity_id
_entity_poly.type
_entity_poly.pdbx_seq_one_letter_code
_entity_poly.pdbx_strand_id
1 'polypeptide(L)'
;MDEKVLPASAYAESLVLPNRIGPDAVAALDEALQALPVRIEPISAEIARRAAALRGKYASLPLGDALVLACGEVLGAIVLTGDRAWAKVGPRVRVI
;
A
#
# COMPACT_ATOMS: atom_id res chain seq x y z
N MET A 1 3.41 -20.64 -0.60
CA MET A 1 3.96 -19.28 -0.61
C MET A 1 2.80 -18.36 -0.32
N ASP A 2 2.93 -17.44 0.63
CA ASP A 2 1.83 -16.54 0.99
C ASP A 2 1.55 -15.56 -0.16
N GLU A 3 0.28 -15.24 -0.40
CA GLU A 3 -0.13 -14.25 -1.39
C GLU A 3 0.41 -12.88 -0.99
N LYS A 4 1.03 -12.18 -1.95
CA LYS A 4 1.54 -10.82 -1.75
C LYS A 4 0.67 -9.85 -2.52
N VAL A 5 0.26 -8.79 -1.85
CA VAL A 5 -0.63 -7.77 -2.40
C VAL A 5 0.05 -6.42 -2.34
N LEU A 6 -0.02 -5.68 -3.44
CA LEU A 6 0.41 -4.28 -3.52
C LEU A 6 -0.85 -3.42 -3.76
N PRO A 7 -1.31 -2.62 -2.80
CA PRO A 7 -2.41 -1.69 -3.03
C PRO A 7 -2.08 -0.74 -4.18
N ALA A 8 -3.06 -0.46 -5.05
CA ALA A 8 -2.84 0.42 -6.20
C ALA A 8 -2.32 1.83 -5.81
N SER A 9 -2.65 2.33 -4.62
CA SER A 9 -2.09 3.57 -4.08
C SER A 9 -0.58 3.50 -3.85
N ALA A 10 -0.10 2.41 -3.23
CA ALA A 10 1.33 2.18 -3.00
C ALA A 10 2.08 1.86 -4.30
N TYR A 11 1.44 1.16 -5.24
CA TYR A 11 1.98 0.97 -6.58
C TYR A 11 2.20 2.31 -7.29
N ALA A 12 1.17 3.17 -7.32
CA ALA A 12 1.29 4.50 -7.92
C ALA A 12 2.38 5.36 -7.25
N GLU A 13 2.48 5.31 -5.92
CA GLU A 13 3.53 6.02 -5.18
C GLU A 13 4.94 5.49 -5.50
N SER A 14 5.10 4.16 -5.61
CA SER A 14 6.38 3.53 -5.96
C SER A 14 6.88 3.93 -7.35
N LEU A 15 5.97 4.28 -8.26
CA LEU A 15 6.28 4.74 -9.61
C LEU A 15 6.68 6.23 -9.68
N VAL A 16 6.46 7.04 -8.64
CA VAL A 16 6.73 8.49 -8.67
C VAL A 16 8.21 8.78 -8.91
N LEU A 17 9.11 8.14 -8.17
CA LEU A 17 10.55 8.34 -8.34
C LEU A 17 11.06 7.76 -9.66
N PRO A 18 10.73 6.52 -10.06
CA PRO A 18 11.05 6.00 -11.39
C PRO A 18 10.63 6.92 -12.54
N ASN A 19 9.41 7.46 -12.52
CA ASN A 19 8.94 8.39 -13.54
C ASN A 19 9.73 9.72 -13.58
N ARG A 20 10.34 10.14 -12.46
CA ARG A 20 11.23 11.32 -12.42
C ARG A 20 12.62 11.02 -13.00
N ILE A 21 13.08 9.78 -12.90
CA ILE A 21 14.41 9.36 -13.36
C ILE A 21 14.38 9.07 -14.87
N GLY A 22 13.39 8.30 -15.33
CA GLY A 22 13.25 7.94 -16.74
C GLY A 22 12.70 6.53 -16.96
N PRO A 23 12.48 6.15 -18.24
CA PRO A 23 11.82 4.90 -18.61
C PRO A 23 12.56 3.64 -18.13
N ASP A 24 13.89 3.64 -18.12
CA ASP A 24 14.68 2.48 -17.66
C ASP A 24 14.43 2.18 -16.17
N ALA A 25 14.22 3.21 -15.34
CA ALA A 25 13.90 3.04 -13.93
C ALA A 25 12.48 2.49 -13.72
N VAL A 26 11.53 2.84 -14.60
CA VAL A 26 10.18 2.28 -14.60
C VAL A 26 10.23 0.80 -14.97
N ALA A 27 10.95 0.46 -16.05
CA ALA A 27 11.15 -0.93 -16.48
C ALA A 27 11.80 -1.79 -15.40
N ALA A 28 12.81 -1.27 -14.69
CA ALA A 28 13.45 -1.97 -13.58
C ALA A 28 12.49 -2.26 -12.42
N LEU A 29 11.55 -1.35 -12.12
CA LEU A 29 10.50 -1.60 -11.13
C LEU A 29 9.54 -2.69 -11.62
N ASP A 30 9.10 -2.63 -12.88
CA ASP A 30 8.21 -3.63 -13.46
C ASP A 30 8.84 -5.03 -13.43
N GLU A 31 10.12 -5.15 -13.77
CA GLU A 31 10.88 -6.41 -13.68
C GLU A 31 10.97 -6.93 -12.23
N ALA A 32 11.21 -6.04 -11.27
CA ALA A 32 11.24 -6.41 -9.85
C ALA A 32 9.87 -6.92 -9.35
N LEU A 33 8.78 -6.29 -9.80
CA LEU A 33 7.41 -6.71 -9.49
C LEU A 33 7.02 -8.03 -10.19
N GLN A 34 7.61 -8.35 -11.34
CA GLN A 34 7.42 -9.66 -11.98
C GLN A 34 8.18 -10.77 -11.24
N ALA A 35 9.40 -10.48 -10.75
CA ALA A 35 10.21 -11.42 -9.98
C ALA A 35 9.62 -11.74 -8.59
N LEU A 36 8.89 -10.78 -8.01
CA LEU A 36 8.16 -10.92 -6.76
C LEU A 36 6.67 -11.03 -7.11
N PRO A 37 6.04 -12.22 -7.22
CA PRO A 37 4.66 -12.35 -7.70
C PRO A 37 3.67 -11.67 -6.73
N VAL A 38 3.47 -10.37 -6.95
CA VAL A 38 2.57 -9.49 -6.21
C VAL A 38 1.36 -9.21 -7.08
N ARG A 39 0.17 -9.28 -6.48
CA ARG A 39 -1.05 -8.84 -7.13
C ARG A 39 -1.29 -7.37 -6.80
N ILE A 40 -1.48 -6.55 -7.83
CA ILE A 40 -1.91 -5.16 -7.62
C ILE A 40 -3.41 -5.18 -7.26
N GLU A 41 -3.77 -4.70 -6.07
CA GLU A 41 -5.16 -4.64 -5.60
C GLU A 41 -5.79 -3.28 -5.98
N PRO A 42 -6.87 -3.28 -6.79
CA PRO A 42 -7.62 -2.07 -7.10
C PRO A 42 -8.27 -1.45 -5.85
N ILE A 43 -8.48 -0.13 -5.88
CA ILE A 43 -9.23 0.54 -4.82
C ILE A 43 -10.72 0.28 -5.02
N SER A 44 -11.28 -0.68 -4.28
CA SER A 44 -12.72 -0.92 -4.24
C SER A 44 -13.46 0.16 -3.44
N ALA A 45 -14.78 0.24 -3.62
CA ALA A 45 -15.62 1.14 -2.82
C ALA A 45 -15.54 0.83 -1.31
N GLU A 46 -15.33 -0.42 -0.93
CA GLU A 46 -15.17 -0.83 0.46
C GLU A 46 -13.84 -0.32 1.05
N ILE A 47 -12.74 -0.49 0.32
CA ILE A 47 -11.43 0.05 0.69
C ILE A 47 -11.51 1.58 0.85
N ALA A 48 -12.16 2.26 -0.09
CA ALA A 48 -12.31 3.72 -0.06
C ALA A 48 -13.12 4.19 1.18
N ARG A 49 -14.24 3.54 1.51
CA ARG A 49 -15.02 3.86 2.73
C ARG A 49 -14.21 3.62 3.99
N ARG A 50 -13.45 2.52 4.04
CA ARG A 50 -12.64 2.18 5.20
C ARG A 50 -11.48 3.15 5.39
N ALA A 51 -10.83 3.57 4.31
CA ALA A 51 -9.80 4.62 4.35
C ALA A 51 -10.36 5.94 4.85
N ALA A 52 -11.56 6.34 4.41
CA ALA A 52 -12.23 7.54 4.90
C ALA A 52 -12.52 7.46 6.42
N ALA A 53 -12.99 6.31 6.91
CA ALA A 53 -13.23 6.08 8.34
C ALA A 53 -11.92 6.17 9.16
N LEU A 54 -10.82 5.59 8.66
CA LEU A 54 -9.50 5.69 9.29
C LEU A 54 -9.06 7.15 9.40
N ARG A 55 -9.24 7.96 8.36
CA ARG A 55 -8.88 9.39 8.38
C ARG A 55 -9.78 10.23 9.28
N GLY A 56 -11.06 9.87 9.40
CA GLY A 56 -11.97 10.48 10.38
C GLY A 56 -11.51 10.25 11.82
N LYS A 57 -10.88 9.09 12.10
CA LYS A 57 -10.33 8.74 13.41
C LYS A 57 -8.92 9.30 13.63
N TYR A 58 -8.09 9.34 12.59
CA TYR A 58 -6.69 9.76 12.63
C TYR A 58 -6.49 10.93 11.64
N ALA A 59 -6.77 12.15 12.09
CA ALA A 59 -6.81 13.34 11.23
C ALA A 59 -5.50 13.64 10.48
N SER A 60 -4.35 13.21 11.02
CA SER A 60 -3.03 13.37 10.38
C SER A 60 -2.66 12.25 9.42
N LEU A 61 -3.50 11.22 9.25
CA LEU A 61 -3.22 10.08 8.35
C LEU A 61 -3.41 10.51 6.88
N PRO A 62 -2.35 10.47 6.06
CA PRO A 62 -2.44 10.76 4.62
C PRO A 62 -3.40 9.80 3.91
N LEU A 63 -3.95 10.23 2.78
CA LEU A 63 -4.86 9.39 2.00
C LEU A 63 -4.19 8.12 1.46
N GLY A 64 -2.94 8.21 1.00
CA GLY A 64 -2.16 7.05 0.54
C GLY A 64 -2.04 5.97 1.61
N ASP A 65 -1.53 6.36 2.78
CA ASP A 65 -1.41 5.50 3.96
C ASP A 65 -2.74 4.89 4.38
N ALA A 66 -3.80 5.71 4.42
CA ALA A 66 -5.14 5.25 4.77
C ALA A 66 -5.67 4.20 3.80
N LEU A 67 -5.38 4.31 2.50
CA LEU A 67 -5.76 3.32 1.49
C LEU A 67 -4.98 2.02 1.64
N VAL A 68 -3.68 2.08 1.98
CA VAL A 68 -2.87 0.89 2.24
C VAL A 68 -3.39 0.13 3.46
N LEU A 69 -3.62 0.84 4.56
CA LEU A 69 -4.15 0.26 5.80
C LEU A 69 -5.55 -0.32 5.60
N ALA A 70 -6.43 0.41 4.91
CA ALA A 70 -7.78 -0.06 4.58
C ALA A 70 -7.77 -1.31 3.70
N CYS A 71 -6.88 -1.37 2.71
CA CYS A 71 -6.71 -2.55 1.86
C CYS A 71 -6.34 -3.78 2.70
N GLY A 72 -5.36 -3.64 3.61
CA GLY A 72 -4.97 -4.73 4.52
C GLY A 72 -6.11 -5.17 5.45
N GLU A 73 -6.92 -4.23 5.95
CA GLU A 73 -8.09 -4.56 6.78
C GLU A 73 -9.18 -5.30 5.99
N VAL A 74 -9.52 -4.84 4.80
CA VAL A 74 -10.58 -5.43 3.95
C VAL A 74 -10.18 -6.83 3.48
N LEU A 75 -8.92 -7.03 3.08
CA LEU A 75 -8.42 -8.34 2.65
C LEU A 75 -8.10 -9.28 3.81
N GLY A 76 -8.16 -8.81 5.05
CA GLY A 76 -7.69 -9.57 6.20
C GLY A 76 -6.20 -9.92 6.12
N ALA A 77 -5.40 -9.10 5.45
CA ALA A 77 -3.97 -9.29 5.24
C ALA A 77 -3.13 -8.70 6.39
N ILE A 78 -1.85 -9.06 6.42
CA ILE A 78 -0.83 -8.41 7.25
C ILE A 78 -0.23 -7.26 6.43
N VAL A 79 -0.18 -6.06 7.01
CA VAL A 79 0.44 -4.88 6.38
C VAL A 79 1.89 -4.81 6.82
N LEU A 80 2.83 -4.94 5.88
CA LEU A 80 4.25 -4.73 6.12
C LEU A 80 4.61 -3.26 5.85
N THR A 81 5.35 -2.63 6.74
CA THR A 81 5.76 -1.22 6.58
C THR A 81 7.13 -0.97 7.20
N GLY A 82 7.88 -0.01 6.66
CA GLY A 82 9.07 0.54 7.32
C GLY A 82 8.74 1.68 8.30
N ASP A 83 7.49 2.18 8.27
CA ASP A 83 7.08 3.30 9.11
C ASP A 83 6.59 2.84 10.49
N ARG A 84 7.38 3.16 11.52
CA ARG A 84 7.05 2.87 12.92
C ARG A 84 5.78 3.59 13.39
N ALA A 85 5.41 4.71 12.78
CA ALA A 85 4.22 5.46 13.15
C ALA A 85 2.92 4.70 12.87
N TRP A 86 2.92 3.73 11.95
CA TRP A 86 1.72 2.96 11.57
C TRP A 86 1.39 1.85 12.56
N ALA A 87 2.32 1.44 13.43
CA ALA A 87 2.10 0.37 14.42
C ALA A 87 0.92 0.67 15.37
N LYS A 88 0.60 1.97 15.57
CA LYS A 88 -0.53 2.41 16.40
C LYS A 88 -1.90 2.36 15.70
N VAL A 89 -1.93 2.11 14.39
CA VAL A 89 -3.15 2.27 13.58
C VAL A 89 -3.97 0.97 13.53
N GLY A 90 -3.34 -0.19 13.66
CA GLY A 90 -4.08 -1.45 13.75
C GLY A 90 -3.24 -2.68 14.08
N PRO A 91 -3.87 -3.76 14.57
CA PRO A 91 -3.18 -4.99 15.00
C PRO A 91 -2.56 -5.80 13.86
N ARG A 92 -2.86 -5.44 12.61
CA ARG A 92 -2.37 -6.13 11.40
C ARG A 92 -1.10 -5.50 10.82
N VAL A 93 -0.61 -4.41 11.39
CA VAL A 93 0.61 -3.73 10.94
C VAL A 93 1.83 -4.39 11.57
N ARG A 94 2.81 -4.76 10.74
CA ARG A 94 4.12 -5.25 11.16
C ARG A 94 5.20 -4.35 10.58
N VAL A 95 6.02 -3.79 11.46
CA VAL A 95 7.19 -3.02 11.07
C VAL A 95 8.32 -4.01 10.76
N ILE A 96 8.92 -3.90 9.57
CA ILE A 96 10.06 -4.72 9.12
C ILE A 96 11.34 -3.91 9.03
#